data_AF-A0A936HUY8-F1
#
_entry.id   AF-A0A936HUY8-F1
#
_cell.length_a   1.000
_cell.length_b   1.000
_cell.length_c   1.000
_cell.angle_alpha   90.00
_cell.angle_beta   90.00
_cell.angle_gamma   90.00
#
_symmetry.space_group_name_H-M   'P 1'
#
loop_
_entity.id
_entity.type
_entity.pdbx_description
1 polymer ?
#
loop_
_entity_poly.entity_id
_entity_poly.type
_entity_poly.pdbx_seq_one_letter_code
_entity_poly.pdbx_strand_id
1 'polypeptide(L)'
;MSKSIVSTAVAGVLLALGSHAAIAAPDWGKVPKRDVHVFHPGVTPIEWATKKSDHSGTAGMKKGETCVGCHEEKGALNFNFKRLADKELEPKGAPKTMTFPVGVQAAYDAANLYIRLTFKAPSGGADKGDKDNEVKATLLFADAKVPQADQYGCWQSCHADARTMPGADDKKSKYVTAGAYELVQWASKGNKVSDGSVGAERKMSGGATGAKAEASKSGDTYTVTFTRKNPGEGKSVPFGIAIHADNSHGRFHHVSLGYKLGIGADGDVKATKQ
;
A
#
# COMPACT_ATOMS: atom_id res chain seq x y z
N MET A 1 -66.58 2.35 -27.98
CA MET A 1 -65.57 1.32 -28.28
C MET A 1 -64.21 2.01 -28.34
N SER A 2 -63.51 2.10 -27.21
CA SER A 2 -62.33 1.28 -26.87
C SER A 2 -61.14 1.50 -27.82
N LYS A 3 -60.09 2.15 -27.30
CA LYS A 3 -58.77 1.53 -27.14
C LYS A 3 -57.88 2.38 -26.24
N SER A 4 -57.67 1.85 -25.04
CA SER A 4 -56.67 2.30 -24.06
C SER A 4 -55.28 1.93 -24.58
N ILE A 5 -54.33 2.89 -24.57
CA ILE A 5 -52.90 2.58 -24.72
C ILE A 5 -52.27 2.86 -23.36
N VAL A 6 -52.09 1.78 -22.61
CA VAL A 6 -51.29 1.73 -21.39
C VAL A 6 -49.83 1.76 -21.82
N SER A 7 -49.14 2.86 -21.57
CA SER A 7 -47.67 2.91 -21.67
C SER A 7 -47.10 2.56 -20.30
N THR A 8 -46.65 1.31 -20.16
CA THR A 8 -45.99 0.80 -18.96
C THR A 8 -44.58 1.41 -18.88
N ALA A 9 -44.43 2.52 -18.17
CA ALA A 9 -43.13 3.01 -17.76
C ALA A 9 -42.57 2.06 -16.69
N VAL A 10 -41.53 1.29 -17.04
CA VAL A 10 -40.73 0.52 -16.10
C VAL A 10 -39.99 1.52 -15.22
N ALA A 11 -40.54 1.81 -14.04
CA ALA A 11 -39.85 2.52 -12.99
C ALA A 11 -38.68 1.65 -12.51
N GLY A 12 -37.46 2.05 -12.88
CA GLY A 12 -36.25 1.49 -12.31
C GLY A 12 -36.27 1.69 -10.80
N VAL A 13 -36.22 0.60 -10.05
CA VAL A 13 -36.09 0.62 -8.59
C VAL A 13 -34.71 1.21 -8.25
N LEU A 14 -34.67 2.51 -7.99
CA LEU A 14 -33.61 3.13 -7.22
C LEU A 14 -33.78 2.66 -5.77
N LEU A 15 -32.99 1.66 -5.39
CA LEU A 15 -32.75 1.32 -3.99
C LEU A 15 -32.11 2.54 -3.32
N ALA A 16 -32.93 3.39 -2.72
CA ALA A 16 -32.52 4.45 -1.82
C ALA A 16 -31.96 3.81 -0.54
N LEU A 17 -30.68 3.42 -0.58
CA LEU A 17 -29.91 3.15 0.62
C LEU A 17 -29.69 4.49 1.33
N GLY A 18 -30.03 4.52 2.61
CA GLY A 18 -30.13 5.72 3.44
C GLY A 18 -28.97 6.69 3.27
N SER A 19 -29.36 7.97 3.26
CA SER A 19 -28.49 9.15 3.26
C SER A 19 -27.55 9.13 4.47
N HIS A 20 -26.45 8.39 4.36
CA HIS A 20 -25.22 8.79 5.01
C HIS A 20 -24.88 10.12 4.36
N ALA A 21 -24.77 11.19 5.16
CA ALA A 21 -24.29 12.48 4.65
C ALA A 21 -23.08 12.20 3.75
N ALA A 22 -23.27 12.42 2.44
CA ALA A 22 -22.24 12.18 1.47
C ALA A 22 -21.14 13.19 1.79
N ILE A 23 -20.11 12.74 2.50
CA ILE A 23 -18.89 13.53 2.63
C ILE A 23 -18.40 13.68 1.20
N ALA A 24 -18.41 14.92 0.70
CA ALA A 24 -18.01 15.19 -0.67
C ALA A 24 -16.63 14.57 -0.89
N ALA A 25 -16.53 13.66 -1.86
CA ALA A 25 -15.25 13.09 -2.22
C ALA A 25 -14.28 14.24 -2.59
N PRO A 26 -12.97 14.12 -2.27
CA PRO A 26 -12.00 15.14 -2.65
C PRO A 26 -12.10 15.49 -4.13
N ASP A 27 -11.87 16.76 -4.47
CA ASP A 27 -11.74 17.19 -5.86
C ASP A 27 -10.39 16.72 -6.40
N TRP A 28 -10.36 15.47 -6.84
CA TRP A 28 -9.14 14.83 -7.32
C TRP A 28 -8.52 15.49 -8.57
N GLY A 29 -9.23 16.39 -9.25
CA GLY A 29 -8.67 17.21 -10.32
C GLY A 29 -7.70 18.28 -9.80
N LYS A 30 -7.84 18.68 -8.53
CA LYS A 30 -6.99 19.67 -7.86
C LYS A 30 -5.93 19.06 -6.93
N VAL A 31 -6.04 17.77 -6.63
CA VAL A 31 -5.07 17.05 -5.81
C VAL A 31 -3.89 16.61 -6.69
N PRO A 32 -2.65 17.03 -6.43
CA PRO A 32 -1.50 16.66 -7.25
C PRO A 32 -1.23 15.16 -7.15
N LYS A 33 -0.91 14.55 -8.30
CA LYS A 33 -0.53 13.14 -8.39
C LYS A 33 0.99 13.01 -8.38
N ARG A 34 1.51 12.13 -7.52
CA ARG A 34 2.89 11.63 -7.57
C ARG A 34 2.89 10.17 -7.99
N ASP A 35 3.71 9.80 -8.96
CA ASP A 35 3.92 8.39 -9.26
C ASP A 35 4.99 7.84 -8.29
N VAL A 36 4.58 6.89 -7.44
CA VAL A 36 5.45 6.15 -6.53
C VAL A 36 5.69 4.77 -7.14
N HIS A 37 6.94 4.45 -7.44
CA HIS A 37 7.27 3.15 -7.99
C HIS A 37 7.26 2.08 -6.88
N VAL A 38 6.53 1.00 -7.15
CA VAL A 38 6.62 -0.24 -6.37
C VAL A 38 7.48 -1.25 -7.11
N PHE A 39 8.11 -2.17 -6.38
CA PHE A 39 8.97 -3.19 -6.95
C PHE A 39 8.91 -4.50 -6.17
N HIS A 40 9.20 -5.62 -6.83
CA HIS A 40 9.33 -6.92 -6.18
C HIS A 40 10.68 -6.99 -5.46
N PRO A 41 10.70 -7.06 -4.11
CA PRO A 41 11.93 -6.90 -3.35
C PRO A 41 12.76 -8.19 -3.25
N GLY A 42 12.22 -9.34 -3.66
CA GLY A 42 12.83 -10.63 -3.34
C GLY A 42 12.86 -10.91 -1.84
N VAL A 43 13.76 -11.80 -1.41
CA VAL A 43 14.04 -12.13 -0.01
C VAL A 43 15.11 -11.17 0.53
N THR A 44 14.76 -9.88 0.61
CA THR A 44 15.63 -8.81 1.12
C THR A 44 15.05 -8.16 2.39
N PRO A 45 14.91 -8.92 3.49
CA PRO A 45 14.37 -8.39 4.75
C PRO A 45 15.31 -7.36 5.38
N ILE A 46 14.88 -6.73 6.48
CA ILE A 46 15.66 -5.70 7.15
C ILE A 46 17.05 -6.19 7.60
N GLU A 47 17.18 -7.46 7.97
CA GLU A 47 18.47 -8.08 8.32
C GLU A 47 19.43 -8.10 7.12
N TRP A 48 18.91 -8.30 5.92
CA TRP A 48 19.70 -8.24 4.69
C TRP A 48 20.07 -6.80 4.36
N ALA A 49 19.10 -5.88 4.41
CA ALA A 49 19.28 -4.48 4.06
C ALA A 49 20.31 -3.76 4.97
N THR A 50 20.43 -4.20 6.22
CA THR A 50 21.34 -3.62 7.22
C THR A 50 22.66 -4.38 7.39
N LYS A 51 22.86 -5.49 6.66
CA LYS A 51 24.06 -6.31 6.72
C LYS A 51 25.06 -5.88 5.65
N LYS A 52 26.23 -5.39 6.11
CA LYS A 52 27.29 -4.84 5.25
C LYS A 52 27.77 -5.79 4.14
N SER A 53 27.82 -7.10 4.40
CA SER A 53 28.25 -8.10 3.41
C SER A 53 27.24 -8.29 2.28
N ASP A 54 25.97 -7.97 2.53
CA ASP A 54 24.86 -8.33 1.66
C ASP A 54 24.31 -7.09 0.95
N HIS A 55 24.32 -5.93 1.62
CA HIS A 55 23.89 -4.64 1.07
C HIS A 55 24.97 -3.56 1.24
N SER A 56 25.51 -3.10 0.12
CA SER A 56 26.61 -2.11 0.08
C SER A 56 26.22 -0.73 0.63
N GLY A 57 24.92 -0.40 0.64
CA GLY A 57 24.39 0.86 1.17
C GLY A 57 24.40 0.99 2.70
N THR A 58 24.79 -0.07 3.43
CA THR A 58 24.77 -0.11 4.91
C THR A 58 25.54 1.05 5.55
N ALA A 59 26.64 1.51 4.95
CA ALA A 59 27.41 2.64 5.49
C ALA A 59 26.66 3.97 5.44
N GLY A 60 25.88 4.21 4.37
CA GLY A 60 24.99 5.37 4.27
C GLY A 60 23.85 5.26 5.27
N MET A 61 23.24 4.08 5.40
CA MET A 61 22.19 3.85 6.40
C MET A 61 22.67 4.12 7.84
N LYS A 62 23.91 3.78 8.19
CA LYS A 62 24.46 4.14 9.51
C LYS A 62 24.57 5.66 9.75
N LYS A 63 24.57 6.47 8.69
CA LYS A 63 24.63 7.94 8.76
C LYS A 63 23.27 8.63 8.71
N GLY A 64 22.19 7.86 8.54
CA GLY A 64 20.81 8.38 8.54
C GLY A 64 20.13 8.38 7.18
N GLU A 65 20.82 7.97 6.11
CA GLU A 65 20.27 7.96 4.76
C GLU A 65 19.07 7.02 4.69
N THR A 66 18.01 7.52 4.04
CA THR A 66 16.78 6.78 3.79
C THR A 66 16.95 5.90 2.56
N CYS A 67 16.11 4.88 2.44
CA CYS A 67 16.09 4.04 1.23
C CYS A 67 15.87 4.88 -0.04
N VAL A 68 14.92 5.82 0.00
CA VAL A 68 14.60 6.73 -1.12
C VAL A 68 15.79 7.62 -1.45
N GLY A 69 16.52 8.13 -0.45
CA GLY A 69 17.67 8.99 -0.66
C GLY A 69 18.79 8.37 -1.49
N CYS A 70 18.92 7.03 -1.49
CA CYS A 70 19.90 6.31 -2.31
C CYS A 70 19.29 5.64 -3.55
N HIS A 71 18.05 5.14 -3.46
CA HIS A 71 17.45 4.29 -4.48
C HIS A 71 16.37 4.96 -5.33
N GLU A 72 16.06 6.23 -5.11
CA GLU A 72 15.23 7.00 -6.04
C GLU A 72 16.07 8.09 -6.70
N GLU A 73 16.13 8.07 -8.03
CA GLU A 73 16.78 9.09 -8.82
C GLU A 73 15.79 9.63 -9.86
N LYS A 74 15.55 10.95 -9.83
CA LYS A 74 14.62 11.63 -10.76
C LYS A 74 13.23 10.99 -10.83
N GLY A 75 12.72 10.48 -9.70
CA GLY A 75 11.39 9.87 -9.59
C GLY A 75 11.31 8.42 -10.07
N ALA A 76 12.43 7.78 -10.43
CA ALA A 76 12.49 6.37 -10.78
C ALA A 76 13.38 5.60 -9.79
N LEU A 77 13.10 4.30 -9.62
CA LEU A 77 13.91 3.45 -8.78
C LEU A 77 15.23 3.07 -9.46
N ASN A 78 16.34 3.29 -8.74
CA ASN A 78 17.68 2.92 -9.14
C ASN A 78 18.10 1.63 -8.39
N PHE A 79 17.62 0.49 -8.89
CA PHE A 79 17.94 -0.84 -8.39
C PHE A 79 18.54 -1.71 -9.49
N ASN A 80 19.37 -2.67 -9.07
CA ASN A 80 19.66 -3.83 -9.92
C ASN A 80 18.52 -4.85 -9.82
N PHE A 81 17.47 -4.67 -10.62
CA PHE A 81 16.33 -5.60 -10.65
C PHE A 81 16.71 -7.02 -11.07
N LYS A 82 17.80 -7.20 -11.82
CA LYS A 82 18.30 -8.54 -12.17
C LYS A 82 18.82 -9.28 -10.94
N ARG A 83 19.51 -8.57 -10.03
CA ARG A 83 19.95 -9.12 -8.75
C ARG A 83 18.75 -9.50 -7.88
N LEU A 84 17.75 -8.62 -7.76
CA LEU A 84 16.52 -8.93 -7.00
C LEU A 84 15.73 -10.12 -7.56
N ALA A 85 15.88 -10.40 -8.85
CA ALA A 85 15.18 -11.49 -9.54
C ALA A 85 16.01 -12.78 -9.67
N ASP A 86 17.26 -12.81 -9.20
CA ASP A 86 18.10 -13.99 -9.33
C ASP A 86 17.68 -15.11 -8.37
N LYS A 87 18.24 -16.31 -8.55
CA LYS A 87 17.87 -17.48 -7.74
C LYS A 87 18.35 -17.41 -6.29
N GLU A 88 19.29 -16.52 -5.97
CA GLU A 88 19.76 -16.35 -4.60
C GLU A 88 18.76 -15.51 -3.81
N LEU A 89 18.32 -14.38 -4.35
CA LEU A 89 17.36 -13.50 -3.68
C LEU A 89 15.91 -13.87 -3.94
N GLU A 90 15.59 -14.59 -5.02
CA GLU A 90 14.23 -15.03 -5.32
C GLU A 90 14.20 -16.50 -5.77
N PRO A 91 14.45 -17.45 -4.86
CA PRO A 91 14.57 -18.88 -5.21
C PRO A 91 13.29 -19.50 -5.75
N LYS A 92 12.11 -18.91 -5.48
CA LYS A 92 10.82 -19.38 -6.02
C LYS A 92 10.50 -18.82 -7.42
N GLY A 93 11.32 -17.90 -7.91
CA GLY A 93 11.12 -17.21 -9.18
C GLY A 93 10.51 -15.83 -9.01
N ALA A 94 11.00 -14.88 -9.79
CA ALA A 94 10.54 -13.50 -9.78
C ALA A 94 9.32 -13.32 -10.70
N PRO A 95 8.45 -12.32 -10.42
CA PRO A 95 7.40 -11.95 -11.37
C PRO A 95 7.99 -11.39 -12.67
N LYS A 96 7.23 -11.49 -13.77
CA LYS A 96 7.62 -10.90 -15.06
C LYS A 96 7.84 -9.38 -14.95
N THR A 97 6.95 -8.70 -14.21
CA THR A 97 7.07 -7.27 -13.95
C THR A 97 7.78 -7.07 -12.62
N MET A 98 8.99 -6.52 -12.63
CA MET A 98 9.75 -6.25 -11.40
C MET A 98 9.38 -4.92 -10.75
N THR A 99 8.94 -3.93 -11.52
CA THR A 99 8.53 -2.62 -11.01
C THR A 99 7.46 -1.99 -11.88
N PHE A 100 6.58 -1.20 -11.27
CA PHE A 100 5.59 -0.39 -11.97
C PHE A 100 5.20 0.84 -11.12
N PRO A 101 4.72 1.93 -11.75
CA PRO A 101 4.28 3.11 -11.02
C PRO A 101 2.89 2.90 -10.41
N VAL A 102 2.71 3.41 -9.20
CA VAL A 102 1.43 3.63 -8.55
C VAL A 102 1.23 5.14 -8.43
N GLY A 103 0.21 5.68 -9.10
CA GLY A 103 -0.18 7.06 -8.93
C GLY A 103 -0.80 7.27 -7.56
N VAL A 104 -0.23 8.17 -6.77
CA VAL A 104 -0.66 8.50 -5.41
C VAL A 104 -1.17 9.92 -5.39
N GLN A 105 -2.39 10.10 -4.89
CA GLN A 105 -2.98 11.38 -4.56
C GLN A 105 -3.46 11.32 -3.11
N ALA A 106 -3.19 12.37 -2.34
CA ALA A 106 -3.61 12.45 -0.96
C ALA A 106 -4.35 13.76 -0.71
N ALA A 107 -5.41 13.70 0.08
CA ALA A 107 -6.21 14.85 0.48
C ALA A 107 -6.65 14.68 1.93
N TYR A 108 -6.98 15.77 2.62
CA TYR A 108 -7.46 15.68 3.99
C TYR A 108 -8.45 16.80 4.32
N ASP A 109 -9.31 16.54 5.29
CA ASP A 109 -10.16 17.54 5.95
C ASP A 109 -9.99 17.43 7.48
N ALA A 110 -10.84 18.10 8.26
CA ALA A 110 -10.75 18.06 9.73
C ALA A 110 -10.91 16.66 10.33
N ALA A 111 -11.66 15.76 9.68
CA ALA A 111 -12.00 14.44 10.17
C ALA A 111 -11.23 13.30 9.47
N ASN A 112 -10.94 13.45 8.17
CA ASN A 112 -10.53 12.37 7.28
C ASN A 112 -9.23 12.66 6.55
N LEU A 113 -8.47 11.59 6.34
CA LEU A 113 -7.38 11.49 5.37
C LEU A 113 -7.84 10.56 4.25
N TYR A 114 -7.70 11.04 3.01
CA TYR A 114 -8.05 10.35 1.78
C TYR A 114 -6.77 10.04 1.00
N ILE A 115 -6.62 8.80 0.55
CA ILE A 115 -5.48 8.37 -0.26
C ILE A 115 -6.00 7.58 -1.44
N ARG A 116 -5.78 8.09 -2.65
CA ARG A 116 -6.15 7.45 -3.90
C ARG A 116 -4.92 6.85 -4.56
N LEU A 117 -4.98 5.55 -4.81
CA LEU A 117 -3.99 4.78 -5.56
C LEU A 117 -4.55 4.45 -6.93
N THR A 118 -3.79 4.75 -8.00
CA THR A 118 -4.15 4.41 -9.37
C THR A 118 -3.02 3.62 -10.01
N PHE A 119 -3.28 2.39 -10.47
CA PHE A 119 -2.23 1.53 -11.01
C PHE A 119 -2.77 0.46 -11.97
N LYS A 120 -1.89 -0.04 -12.84
CA LYS A 120 -2.14 -1.24 -13.64
C LYS A 120 -1.57 -2.44 -12.91
N ALA A 121 -2.43 -3.37 -12.50
CA ALA A 121 -1.99 -4.57 -11.79
C ALA A 121 -1.23 -5.51 -12.76
N PRO A 122 0.04 -5.85 -12.48
CA PRO A 122 0.79 -6.73 -13.36
C PRO A 122 0.30 -8.18 -13.28
N SER A 123 0.55 -8.94 -14.34
CA SER A 123 0.38 -10.40 -14.40
C SER A 123 1.73 -11.11 -14.53
N GLY A 124 1.72 -12.44 -14.42
CA GLY A 124 2.93 -13.26 -14.49
C GLY A 124 3.66 -13.33 -13.15
N GLY A 125 2.90 -13.36 -12.05
CA GLY A 125 3.43 -13.62 -10.71
C GLY A 125 3.88 -15.08 -10.58
N ALA A 126 4.97 -15.29 -9.84
CA ALA A 126 5.48 -16.63 -9.54
C ALA A 126 4.67 -17.36 -8.46
N ASP A 127 3.97 -16.61 -7.60
CA ASP A 127 3.05 -17.13 -6.60
C ASP A 127 1.63 -16.70 -6.91
N LYS A 128 0.70 -17.65 -6.83
CA LYS A 128 -0.74 -17.44 -6.97
C LYS A 128 -1.50 -18.02 -5.78
N GLY A 129 -0.94 -17.86 -4.58
CA GLY A 129 -1.45 -18.49 -3.36
C GLY A 129 -2.77 -17.91 -2.86
N ASP A 130 -3.14 -16.69 -3.26
CA ASP A 130 -4.41 -16.05 -2.90
C ASP A 130 -5.50 -16.38 -3.91
N LYS A 131 -6.15 -17.53 -3.74
CA LYS A 131 -7.23 -18.01 -4.61
C LYS A 131 -8.45 -17.09 -4.65
N ASP A 132 -8.55 -16.19 -3.69
CA ASP A 132 -9.73 -15.37 -3.47
C ASP A 132 -9.58 -13.98 -4.10
N ASN A 133 -8.39 -13.39 -4.01
CA ASN A 133 -8.17 -12.00 -4.38
C ASN A 133 -7.16 -11.89 -5.51
N GLU A 134 -7.63 -11.49 -6.69
CA GLU A 134 -6.77 -11.10 -7.82
C GLU A 134 -5.80 -9.97 -7.41
N VAL A 135 -6.30 -8.98 -6.66
CA VAL A 135 -5.53 -7.80 -6.25
C VAL A 135 -5.81 -7.46 -4.80
N LYS A 136 -4.76 -7.08 -4.06
CA LYS A 136 -4.86 -6.35 -2.80
C LYS A 136 -3.96 -5.13 -2.84
N ALA A 137 -4.43 -4.03 -2.25
CA ALA A 137 -3.65 -2.82 -2.05
C ALA A 137 -3.57 -2.53 -0.56
N THR A 138 -2.35 -2.34 -0.04
CA THR A 138 -2.09 -2.07 1.38
C THR A 138 -1.34 -0.76 1.53
N LEU A 139 -1.77 0.05 2.49
CA LEU A 139 -1.03 1.17 3.04
C LEU A 139 -0.58 0.81 4.44
N LEU A 140 0.68 1.12 4.74
CA LEU A 140 1.27 0.90 6.06
C LEU A 140 1.84 2.23 6.57
N PHE A 141 1.42 2.70 7.74
CA PHE A 141 1.87 3.97 8.34
C PHE A 141 2.60 3.70 9.64
N ALA A 142 3.77 4.28 9.84
CA ALA A 142 4.48 4.13 11.10
C ALA A 142 3.98 5.13 12.14
N ASP A 143 3.80 4.69 13.38
CA ASP A 143 3.69 5.61 14.50
C ASP A 143 5.06 6.17 14.91
N ALA A 144 5.06 7.23 15.72
CA ALA A 144 6.28 7.90 16.17
C ALA A 144 7.15 7.07 17.13
N LYS A 145 6.64 5.95 17.64
CA LYS A 145 7.36 5.05 18.56
C LYS A 145 8.11 3.96 17.82
N VAL A 146 7.83 3.75 16.53
CA VAL A 146 8.60 2.84 15.69
C VAL A 146 10.01 3.42 15.47
N PRO A 147 11.07 2.79 16.00
CA PRO A 147 12.42 3.34 15.92
C PRO A 147 12.85 3.49 14.48
N GLN A 148 13.48 4.59 14.07
CA GLN A 148 14.00 4.79 12.70
C GLN A 148 12.95 4.61 11.56
N ALA A 149 11.65 4.72 11.85
CA ALA A 149 10.60 4.61 10.84
C ALA A 149 10.78 5.61 9.68
N ASP A 150 11.22 6.82 9.99
CA ASP A 150 11.57 7.86 9.01
C ASP A 150 12.65 7.41 8.01
N GLN A 151 13.51 6.49 8.44
CA GLN A 151 14.67 6.06 7.68
C GLN A 151 14.40 4.77 6.90
N TYR A 152 13.88 3.74 7.58
CA TYR A 152 13.69 2.42 7.00
C TYR A 152 12.25 2.20 6.50
N GLY A 153 11.32 3.10 6.83
CA GLY A 153 9.92 2.98 6.43
C GLY A 153 9.34 1.62 6.79
N CYS A 154 8.50 1.07 5.91
CA CYS A 154 7.84 -0.22 6.13
C CYS A 154 8.80 -1.42 6.18
N TRP A 155 10.07 -1.27 5.79
CA TRP A 155 11.03 -2.37 5.72
C TRP A 155 11.32 -2.99 7.08
N GLN A 156 11.21 -2.21 8.16
CA GLN A 156 11.36 -2.73 9.52
C GLN A 156 10.31 -3.77 9.92
N SER A 157 9.19 -3.85 9.20
CA SER A 157 8.20 -4.91 9.42
C SER A 157 8.50 -6.19 8.63
N CYS A 158 9.55 -6.19 7.80
CA CYS A 158 9.91 -7.27 6.89
C CYS A 158 11.15 -8.00 7.43
N HIS A 159 10.93 -9.14 8.10
CA HIS A 159 11.98 -9.94 8.72
C HIS A 159 12.21 -11.25 7.99
N ALA A 160 13.43 -11.79 8.11
CA ALA A 160 13.82 -13.08 7.53
C ALA A 160 12.98 -14.25 8.06
N ASP A 161 12.45 -14.16 9.28
CA ASP A 161 11.66 -15.19 9.94
C ASP A 161 10.14 -15.03 9.77
N ALA A 162 9.67 -14.08 8.95
CA ALA A 162 8.24 -13.90 8.70
C ALA A 162 7.67 -15.06 7.86
N ARG A 163 6.48 -15.57 8.20
CA ARG A 163 5.79 -16.80 7.75
C ARG A 163 5.86 -17.19 6.27
N THR A 164 6.10 -16.25 5.35
CA THR A 164 6.19 -16.55 3.92
C THR A 164 7.60 -16.46 3.35
N MET A 165 8.59 -16.15 4.19
CA MET A 165 10.01 -16.20 3.87
C MET A 165 10.51 -17.65 3.79
N PRO A 166 11.57 -17.92 3.02
CA PRO A 166 12.17 -19.25 2.97
C PRO A 166 12.58 -19.73 4.38
N GLY A 167 12.10 -20.90 4.79
CA GLY A 167 12.46 -21.53 6.07
C GLY A 167 11.80 -20.93 7.32
N ALA A 168 10.84 -20.00 7.17
CA ALA A 168 10.15 -19.38 8.29
C ALA A 168 9.04 -20.25 8.91
N ASP A 169 8.72 -19.98 10.18
CA ASP A 169 7.57 -20.57 10.89
C ASP A 169 6.29 -19.84 10.49
N ASP A 170 5.24 -20.58 10.11
CA ASP A 170 3.94 -20.05 9.71
C ASP A 170 3.27 -19.17 10.78
N LYS A 171 3.62 -19.36 12.05
CA LYS A 171 3.11 -18.58 13.19
C LYS A 171 3.79 -17.22 13.33
N LYS A 172 4.97 -17.04 12.74
CA LYS A 172 5.71 -15.78 12.82
C LYS A 172 5.16 -14.81 11.78
N SER A 173 4.38 -13.84 12.23
CA SER A 173 3.86 -12.80 11.34
C SER A 173 4.87 -11.66 11.15
N LYS A 174 4.50 -10.57 10.49
CA LYS A 174 5.32 -9.34 10.48
C LYS A 174 5.29 -8.71 11.86
N TYR A 175 6.39 -8.08 12.29
CA TYR A 175 6.45 -7.43 13.59
C TYR A 175 7.45 -6.26 13.63
N VAL A 176 7.40 -5.49 14.72
CA VAL A 176 8.43 -4.53 15.15
C VAL A 176 8.65 -4.61 16.65
N THR A 177 9.81 -4.15 17.10
CA THR A 177 10.24 -4.24 18.50
C THR A 177 9.67 -3.13 19.39
N ALA A 178 9.22 -2.01 18.81
CA ALA A 178 8.57 -0.91 19.52
C ALA A 178 7.61 -0.15 18.60
N GLY A 179 6.57 0.44 19.19
CA GLY A 179 5.48 1.08 18.46
C GLY A 179 4.65 0.09 17.65
N ALA A 180 3.95 0.60 16.65
CA ALA A 180 3.27 -0.19 15.65
C ALA A 180 3.17 0.57 14.32
N TYR A 181 3.01 -0.20 13.25
CA TYR A 181 2.46 0.34 12.02
C TYR A 181 0.95 0.19 12.01
N GLU A 182 0.23 1.23 11.60
CA GLU A 182 -1.17 1.12 11.19
C GLU A 182 -1.21 0.45 9.81
N LEU A 183 -2.07 -0.56 9.66
CA LEU A 183 -2.24 -1.31 8.41
C LEU A 183 -3.66 -1.11 7.89
N VAL A 184 -3.77 -0.57 6.68
CA VAL A 184 -5.04 -0.48 5.95
C VAL A 184 -4.90 -1.24 4.64
N GLN A 185 -5.77 -2.23 4.42
CA GLN A 185 -5.73 -3.05 3.22
C GLN A 185 -7.10 -3.16 2.58
N TRP A 186 -7.17 -2.96 1.27
CA TRP A 186 -8.29 -3.34 0.41
C TRP A 186 -7.97 -4.65 -0.30
N ALA A 187 -8.96 -5.54 -0.40
CA ALA A 187 -8.87 -6.80 -1.12
C ALA A 187 -10.02 -6.92 -2.13
N SER A 188 -9.70 -7.38 -3.35
CA SER A 188 -10.64 -7.35 -4.47
C SER A 188 -11.88 -8.24 -4.26
N LYS A 189 -11.77 -9.35 -3.53
CA LYS A 189 -12.92 -10.19 -3.22
C LYS A 189 -13.87 -9.47 -2.27
N GLY A 190 -15.05 -9.16 -2.78
CA GLY A 190 -16.11 -8.51 -2.00
C GLY A 190 -15.74 -7.11 -1.51
N ASN A 191 -14.75 -6.45 -2.10
CA ASN A 191 -14.25 -5.14 -1.68
C ASN A 191 -13.94 -5.07 -0.17
N LYS A 192 -13.33 -6.13 0.37
CA LYS A 192 -13.08 -6.24 1.81
C LYS A 192 -12.01 -5.25 2.24
N VAL A 193 -12.29 -4.53 3.33
CA VAL A 193 -11.35 -3.62 3.99
C VAL A 193 -10.87 -4.26 5.29
N SER A 194 -9.57 -4.16 5.54
CA SER A 194 -8.93 -4.52 6.80
C SER A 194 -8.31 -3.26 7.41
N ASP A 195 -8.62 -3.01 8.68
CA ASP A 195 -8.05 -1.93 9.50
C ASP A 195 -7.40 -2.58 10.72
N GLY A 196 -6.07 -2.55 10.78
CA GLY A 196 -5.30 -3.32 11.74
C GLY A 196 -3.94 -2.70 12.02
N SER A 197 -3.00 -3.53 12.45
CA SER A 197 -1.67 -3.07 12.84
C SER A 197 -0.58 -4.12 12.68
N VAL A 198 0.67 -3.67 12.66
CA VAL A 198 1.87 -4.50 12.77
C VAL A 198 2.68 -3.98 13.96
N GLY A 199 2.54 -4.65 15.11
CA GLY A 199 3.32 -4.40 16.34
C GLY A 199 4.18 -5.61 16.67
N ALA A 200 4.05 -6.20 17.87
CA ALA A 200 4.67 -7.50 18.18
C ALA A 200 4.15 -8.65 17.28
N GLU A 201 2.98 -8.47 16.69
CA GLU A 201 2.38 -9.34 15.70
C GLU A 201 1.58 -8.51 14.68
N ARG A 202 1.24 -9.12 13.55
CA ARG A 202 0.35 -8.55 12.54
C ARG A 202 -1.10 -8.90 12.83
N LYS A 203 -1.93 -7.89 13.05
CA LYS A 203 -3.39 -7.98 13.19
C LYS A 203 -4.07 -7.35 11.98
N MET A 204 -5.03 -8.05 11.38
CA MET A 204 -5.81 -7.55 10.23
C MET A 204 -7.11 -6.84 10.64
N SER A 205 -7.40 -6.78 11.94
CA SER A 205 -8.58 -6.14 12.51
C SER A 205 -8.20 -5.45 13.83
N GLY A 206 -9.13 -4.64 14.35
CA GLY A 206 -8.93 -3.92 15.61
C GLY A 206 -8.10 -2.64 15.50
N GLY A 207 -7.86 -2.16 14.27
CA GLY A 207 -7.30 -0.83 14.04
C GLY A 207 -8.27 0.27 14.51
N ALA A 208 -7.70 1.41 14.92
CA ALA A 208 -8.45 2.55 15.44
C ALA A 208 -8.71 3.64 14.38
N THR A 209 -8.41 3.35 13.11
CA THR A 209 -8.41 4.37 12.06
C THR A 209 -9.78 4.56 11.42
N GLY A 210 -10.68 3.58 11.58
CA GLY A 210 -12.00 3.59 10.96
C GLY A 210 -11.90 3.46 9.43
N ALA A 211 -10.88 2.76 8.94
CA ALA A 211 -10.58 2.77 7.52
C ALA A 211 -11.70 2.17 6.66
N LYS A 212 -11.96 2.85 5.55
CA LYS A 212 -12.84 2.42 4.47
C LYS A 212 -12.05 2.46 3.16
N ALA A 213 -12.48 1.69 2.18
CA ALA A 213 -11.93 1.79 0.84
C ALA A 213 -13.02 1.53 -0.20
N GLU A 214 -12.94 2.29 -1.28
CA GLU A 214 -13.74 2.09 -2.49
C GLU A 214 -12.80 1.82 -3.64
N ALA A 215 -13.16 0.89 -4.52
CA ALA A 215 -12.33 0.52 -5.65
C ALA A 215 -13.16 0.44 -6.93
N SER A 216 -12.56 0.88 -8.03
CA SER A 216 -13.08 0.72 -9.38
C SER A 216 -11.97 0.26 -10.32
N LYS A 217 -12.37 -0.36 -11.44
CA LYS A 217 -11.48 -0.78 -12.50
C LYS A 217 -12.01 -0.22 -13.82
N SER A 218 -11.17 0.50 -14.55
CA SER A 218 -11.47 1.01 -15.89
C SER A 218 -10.38 0.52 -16.85
N GLY A 219 -10.76 -0.34 -17.80
CA GLY A 219 -9.79 -1.15 -18.55
C GLY A 219 -8.90 -1.95 -17.60
N ASP A 220 -7.59 -1.78 -17.73
CA ASP A 220 -6.59 -2.45 -16.89
C ASP A 220 -6.16 -1.64 -15.66
N THR A 221 -6.77 -0.47 -15.45
CA THR A 221 -6.37 0.45 -14.38
C THR A 221 -7.30 0.32 -13.19
N TYR A 222 -6.74 -0.05 -12.05
CA TYR A 222 -7.41 0.01 -10.75
C TYR A 222 -7.30 1.43 -10.19
N THR A 223 -8.38 1.89 -9.57
CA THR A 223 -8.38 3.06 -8.69
C THR A 223 -8.94 2.63 -7.34
N VAL A 224 -8.14 2.76 -6.29
CA VAL A 224 -8.52 2.42 -4.91
C VAL A 224 -8.40 3.68 -4.06
N THR A 225 -9.50 4.12 -3.48
CA THR A 225 -9.54 5.28 -2.59
C THR A 225 -9.74 4.81 -1.17
N PHE A 226 -8.74 5.02 -0.32
CA PHE A 226 -8.81 4.80 1.11
C PHE A 226 -9.27 6.07 1.82
N THR A 227 -10.14 5.91 2.81
CA THR A 227 -10.55 6.97 3.74
C THR A 227 -10.30 6.47 5.14
N ARG A 228 -9.61 7.24 5.98
CA ARG A 228 -9.40 6.95 7.39
C ARG A 228 -9.44 8.22 8.21
N LYS A 229 -9.52 8.10 9.54
CA LYS A 229 -9.39 9.23 10.46
C LYS A 229 -8.11 10.02 10.17
N ASN A 230 -8.23 11.34 10.09
CA ASN A 230 -7.09 12.24 9.92
C ASN A 230 -6.17 12.12 11.15
N PRO A 231 -4.88 11.76 10.99
CA PRO A 231 -3.94 11.72 12.11
C PRO A 231 -3.60 13.11 12.66
N GLY A 232 -3.87 14.19 11.91
CA GLY A 232 -3.73 15.58 12.32
C GLY A 232 -2.98 16.45 11.30
N GLU A 233 -3.43 17.69 11.12
CA GLU A 233 -2.75 18.71 10.32
C GLU A 233 -1.40 19.11 10.96
N GLY A 234 -0.42 19.45 10.12
CA GLY A 234 0.97 19.72 10.50
C GLY A 234 1.83 18.45 10.67
N LYS A 235 1.28 17.25 10.48
CA LYS A 235 2.03 15.99 10.64
C LYS A 235 2.67 15.52 9.34
N SER A 236 3.85 14.90 9.47
CA SER A 236 4.50 14.14 8.42
C SER A 236 4.63 12.70 8.90
N VAL A 237 4.04 11.74 8.18
CA VAL A 237 3.90 10.35 8.62
C VAL A 237 4.63 9.42 7.66
N PRO A 238 5.58 8.60 8.12
CA PRO A 238 6.20 7.57 7.29
C PRO A 238 5.16 6.56 6.82
N PHE A 239 5.17 6.28 5.52
CA PHE A 239 4.26 5.32 4.93
C PHE A 239 4.90 4.54 3.80
N GLY A 240 4.24 3.46 3.40
CA GLY A 240 4.58 2.70 2.22
C GLY A 240 3.39 1.92 1.69
N ILE A 241 3.56 1.41 0.48
CA ILE A 241 2.55 0.74 -0.32
C ILE A 241 2.99 -0.70 -0.54
N ALA A 242 2.04 -1.64 -0.44
CA ALA A 242 2.23 -2.99 -0.96
C ALA A 242 1.06 -3.39 -1.86
N ILE A 243 1.37 -3.80 -3.08
CA ILE A 243 0.41 -4.32 -4.05
C ILE A 243 0.68 -5.81 -4.22
N HIS A 244 -0.33 -6.62 -3.89
CA HIS A 244 -0.39 -8.01 -4.34
C HIS A 244 -1.23 -8.01 -5.60
N ALA A 245 -0.65 -8.39 -6.73
CA ALA A 245 -1.36 -8.58 -8.00
C ALA A 245 -1.26 -10.04 -8.47
N ASP A 246 -2.08 -10.44 -9.44
CA ASP A 246 -2.10 -11.80 -10.03
C ASP A 246 -2.22 -12.90 -8.97
N ASN A 247 -3.12 -12.70 -8.00
CA ASN A 247 -3.39 -13.66 -6.92
C ASN A 247 -2.19 -13.94 -6.00
N SER A 248 -1.20 -13.05 -5.97
CA SER A 248 -0.03 -13.22 -5.11
C SER A 248 -0.38 -13.17 -3.62
N HIS A 249 0.35 -13.99 -2.86
CA HIS A 249 0.22 -14.08 -1.41
C HIS A 249 1.53 -13.76 -0.69
N GLY A 250 1.43 -13.38 0.58
CA GLY A 250 2.61 -13.27 1.45
C GLY A 250 3.65 -12.25 0.97
N ARG A 251 4.89 -12.72 0.80
CA ARG A 251 6.05 -11.91 0.39
C ARG A 251 6.08 -11.57 -1.10
N PHE A 252 5.20 -12.13 -1.92
CA PHE A 252 5.18 -11.94 -3.38
C PHE A 252 4.48 -10.65 -3.82
N HIS A 253 4.60 -9.59 -3.03
CA HIS A 253 4.08 -8.26 -3.37
C HIS A 253 5.13 -7.40 -4.07
N HIS A 254 4.64 -6.41 -4.79
CA HIS A 254 5.42 -5.22 -5.11
C HIS A 254 5.26 -4.21 -3.99
N VAL A 255 6.36 -3.69 -3.48
CA VAL A 255 6.38 -2.74 -2.38
C VAL A 255 7.03 -1.43 -2.80
N SER A 256 6.61 -0.33 -2.20
CA SER A 256 7.34 0.94 -2.31
C SER A 256 8.51 0.98 -1.33
N LEU A 257 9.47 1.87 -1.57
CA LEU A 257 10.36 2.33 -0.50
C LEU A 257 9.57 3.08 0.60
N GLY A 258 10.24 3.46 1.68
CA GLY A 258 9.65 4.31 2.72
C GLY A 258 9.57 5.77 2.27
N TYR A 259 8.37 6.35 2.29
CA TYR A 259 8.11 7.75 1.95
C TYR A 259 7.47 8.47 3.14
N LYS A 260 7.44 9.80 3.11
CA LYS A 260 6.70 10.63 4.06
C LYS A 260 5.45 11.22 3.43
N LEU A 261 4.32 11.06 4.12
CA LEU A 261 3.05 11.71 3.79
C LEU A 261 2.89 12.97 4.65
N GLY A 262 2.98 14.14 4.03
CA GLY A 262 2.78 15.43 4.69
C GLY A 262 1.31 15.84 4.68
N ILE A 263 0.74 16.11 5.85
CA ILE A 263 -0.67 16.49 6.05
C ILE A 263 -0.67 17.94 6.51
N GLY A 264 -0.83 18.89 5.57
CA GLY A 264 -0.56 20.30 5.86
C GLY A 264 0.90 20.56 6.25
N ALA A 265 1.80 19.66 5.86
CA ALA A 265 3.23 19.70 6.16
C ALA A 265 4.03 19.18 4.95
N ASP A 266 5.35 19.30 5.00
CA ASP A 266 6.23 18.71 3.99
C ASP A 266 6.27 17.17 4.07
N GLY A 267 6.48 16.58 2.89
CA GLY A 267 6.58 15.15 2.68
C GLY A 267 6.80 14.85 1.21
N ASP A 268 7.19 13.61 0.90
CA ASP A 268 7.36 13.14 -0.49
C ASP A 268 6.03 13.13 -1.24
N VAL A 269 4.94 12.79 -0.52
CA VAL A 269 3.57 13.00 -0.96
C VAL A 269 2.94 14.04 -0.04
N LYS A 270 2.38 15.10 -0.63
CA LYS A 270 1.71 16.18 0.10
C LYS A 270 0.21 16.03 -0.03
N ALA A 271 -0.49 15.91 1.09
CA ALA A 271 -1.94 15.86 1.12
C ALA A 271 -2.53 17.26 0.95
N THR A 272 -3.48 17.41 0.03
CA THR A 272 -4.17 18.68 -0.23
C THR A 272 -5.39 18.84 0.69
N LYS A 273 -5.46 19.96 1.40
CA LYS A 273 -6.63 20.30 2.22
C LYS A 273 -7.87 20.46 1.34
N GLN A 274 -9.00 19.88 1.74
CA GLN A 274 -10.30 20.01 1.08
C GLN A 274 -11.24 20.93 1.85
#